data_AF-A0A0A3XJ05-F1
#
_entry.id   AF-A0A0A3XJ05-F1
#
_cell.length_a   1.000
_cell.length_b   1.000
_cell.length_c   1.000
_cell.angle_alpha   90.00
_cell.angle_beta   90.00
_cell.angle_gamma   90.00
#
_symmetry.space_group_name_H-M   'P 1'
#
loop_
_entity.id
_entity.type
_entity.pdbx_description
1 polymer ?
#
loop_
_entity_poly.entity_id
_entity_poly.type
_entity_poly.pdbx_seq_one_letter_code
_entity_poly.pdbx_strand_id
1 'polypeptide(L)'
;MSAHMTRPKLMPFSADPAFGSLDRLAVRVTAVLRSKAMFGKDDLVDNLSRDLDRARLRRDALASEATTLTNQIAEIEARLSEEKTRRERDRVLGEIEAIRTRIKQAAGAFAPVVDGLSRAIESASAVVPEARELNSFVVSVATEIDSVLDPLLRELDQRADAVRAGQAVLDLPRSGSEAPIVPPIEPSKDSIDRLLRFPAWLSRDKEPEKKEPAETPRSTAA
;
A
#
# COMPACT_ATOMS: atom_id res chain seq x y z
N MET A 1 14.54 19.31 43.74
CA MET A 1 15.81 19.59 43.02
C MET A 1 15.51 19.51 41.54
N SER A 2 15.39 20.67 40.89
CA SER A 2 15.07 20.81 39.47
C SER A 2 16.31 20.61 38.61
N ALA A 3 16.19 19.91 37.49
CA ALA A 3 17.21 19.88 36.44
C ALA A 3 16.55 20.17 35.08
N HIS A 4 17.15 21.14 34.41
CA HIS A 4 16.67 21.93 33.30
C HIS A 4 16.47 21.15 31.99
N MET A 5 15.39 21.50 31.28
CA MET A 5 15.24 21.27 29.84
C MET A 5 16.22 22.15 29.06
N THR A 6 17.01 21.53 28.18
CA THR A 6 17.91 22.23 27.27
C THR A 6 17.15 22.68 26.02
N ARG A 7 17.11 24.00 25.84
CA ARG A 7 16.46 24.72 24.73
C ARG A 7 17.17 24.44 23.39
N PRO A 8 16.45 24.11 22.30
CA PRO A 8 17.04 24.08 20.97
C PRO A 8 17.44 25.49 20.54
N LYS A 9 18.71 25.63 20.16
CA LYS A 9 19.33 26.87 19.69
C LYS A 9 18.75 27.21 18.31
N LEU A 10 18.05 28.33 18.21
CA LEU A 10 17.67 28.94 16.94
C LEU A 10 18.92 29.12 16.07
N MET A 11 18.94 28.49 14.90
CA MET A 11 19.83 28.88 13.81
C MET A 11 19.42 30.28 13.34
N PRO A 12 20.38 31.20 13.09
CA PRO A 12 20.05 32.50 12.57
C PRO A 12 19.46 32.37 11.16
N PHE A 13 18.41 33.17 10.99
CA PHE A 13 17.68 33.43 9.76
C PHE A 13 18.60 33.63 8.54
N SER A 14 18.17 33.02 7.45
CA SER A 14 18.48 33.31 6.05
C SER A 14 19.05 34.73 5.82
N ALA A 15 20.35 34.81 5.58
CA ALA A 15 20.93 35.94 4.88
C ALA A 15 20.64 35.75 3.39
N ASP A 16 19.62 36.45 2.92
CA ASP A 16 19.25 36.60 1.52
C ASP A 16 20.47 37.03 0.67
N PRO A 17 20.88 36.27 -0.37
CA PRO A 17 22.10 36.54 -1.12
C PRO A 17 22.03 37.81 -2.00
N ALA A 18 20.86 38.46 -2.07
CA ALA A 18 20.65 39.62 -2.93
C ALA A 18 21.40 40.90 -2.47
N PHE A 19 21.66 41.08 -1.17
CA PHE A 19 22.22 42.34 -0.65
C PHE A 19 23.76 42.42 -0.67
N GLY A 20 24.47 41.29 -0.83
CA GLY A 20 25.94 41.28 -0.93
C GLY A 20 26.50 41.68 -2.30
N SER A 21 25.62 41.88 -3.29
CA SER A 21 25.98 42.16 -4.69
C SER A 21 26.40 43.62 -4.91
N LEU A 22 25.61 44.57 -4.40
CA LEU A 22 25.83 46.01 -4.61
C LEU A 22 27.04 46.54 -3.83
N ASP A 23 27.22 46.10 -2.58
CA ASP A 23 28.38 46.52 -1.77
C ASP A 23 29.70 45.98 -2.35
N ARG A 24 29.71 44.75 -2.88
CA ARG A 24 30.88 44.20 -3.59
C ARG A 24 31.15 44.91 -4.91
N LEU A 25 30.10 45.34 -5.62
CA LEU A 25 30.21 46.15 -6.83
C LEU A 25 30.76 47.55 -6.50
N ALA A 26 30.26 48.20 -5.46
CA ALA A 26 30.71 49.52 -5.01
C ALA A 26 32.18 49.49 -4.55
N VAL A 27 32.59 48.45 -3.82
CA VAL A 27 33.99 48.23 -3.42
C VAL A 27 34.89 47.96 -4.63
N ARG A 28 34.41 47.22 -5.64
CA ARG A 28 35.16 47.00 -6.89
C ARG A 28 35.27 48.26 -7.73
N VAL A 29 34.20 49.04 -7.86
CA VAL A 29 34.19 50.29 -8.63
C VAL A 29 35.10 51.34 -7.98
N THR A 30 35.06 51.48 -6.65
CA THR A 30 35.97 52.39 -5.95
C THR A 30 37.44 51.93 -6.00
N ALA A 31 37.71 50.62 -5.95
CA ALA A 31 39.05 50.08 -6.17
C ALA A 31 39.57 50.30 -7.61
N VAL A 32 38.71 50.12 -8.62
CA VAL A 32 39.04 50.38 -10.03
C VAL A 32 39.34 51.85 -10.25
N LEU A 33 38.51 52.77 -9.70
CA LEU A 33 38.71 54.21 -9.80
C LEU A 33 39.98 54.68 -9.07
N ARG A 34 40.31 54.09 -7.91
CA ARG A 34 41.56 54.39 -7.18
C ARG A 34 42.80 53.84 -7.89
N SER A 35 42.71 52.68 -8.56
CA SER A 35 43.83 52.14 -9.36
C SER A 35 44.12 53.00 -10.60
N LYS A 36 43.08 53.56 -11.23
CA LYS A 36 43.20 54.43 -12.42
C LYS A 36 43.95 55.75 -12.17
N ALA A 37 44.05 56.17 -10.90
CA ALA A 37 44.77 57.37 -10.49
C ALA A 37 46.24 57.12 -10.11
N MET A 38 46.66 55.85 -9.91
CA MET A 38 48.02 55.50 -9.46
C MET A 38 48.78 54.57 -10.41
N PHE A 39 48.14 54.08 -11.48
CA PHE A 39 48.71 53.13 -12.42
C PHE A 39 48.45 53.56 -13.87
N GLY A 40 49.39 53.26 -14.78
CA GLY A 40 49.23 53.58 -16.20
C GLY A 40 48.05 52.82 -16.82
N LYS A 41 47.60 53.25 -18.00
CA LYS A 41 46.55 52.53 -18.75
C LYS A 41 46.90 51.05 -18.93
N ASP A 42 48.19 50.74 -19.12
CA ASP A 42 48.68 49.39 -19.37
C ASP A 42 48.60 48.51 -18.12
N ASP A 43 48.98 49.02 -16.94
CA ASP A 43 48.83 48.33 -15.66
C ASP A 43 47.35 48.01 -15.31
N LEU A 44 46.43 48.90 -15.68
CA LEU A 44 44.99 48.68 -15.50
C LEU A 44 44.50 47.55 -16.42
N VAL A 45 44.95 47.53 -17.67
CA VAL A 45 44.63 46.48 -18.64
C VAL A 45 45.18 45.13 -18.18
N ASP A 46 46.40 45.08 -17.66
CA ASP A 46 47.02 43.86 -17.14
C ASP A 46 46.26 43.27 -15.94
N ASN A 47 45.81 44.11 -15.02
CA ASN A 47 45.00 43.67 -13.88
C ASN A 47 43.62 43.16 -14.31
N LEU A 48 42.97 43.85 -15.26
CA LEU A 48 41.69 43.40 -15.83
C LEU A 48 41.83 42.06 -16.55
N SER A 49 42.92 41.88 -17.31
CA SER A 49 43.22 40.62 -17.99
C SER A 49 43.39 39.48 -16.98
N ARG A 50 44.17 39.70 -15.92
CA ARG A 50 44.37 38.72 -14.84
C ARG A 50 43.07 38.38 -14.10
N ASP A 51 42.22 39.36 -13.85
CA ASP A 51 40.92 39.15 -13.21
C ASP A 51 39.95 38.39 -14.11
N LEU A 52 39.96 38.66 -15.42
CA LEU A 52 39.18 37.92 -16.42
C LEU A 52 39.63 36.46 -16.48
N ASP A 53 40.93 36.18 -16.51
CA ASP A 53 41.47 34.82 -16.53
C ASP A 53 41.11 34.07 -15.25
N ARG A 54 41.22 34.72 -14.09
CA ARG A 54 40.78 34.14 -12.82
C ARG A 54 39.27 33.86 -12.81
N ALA A 55 38.45 34.73 -13.41
CA ALA A 55 37.01 34.51 -13.51
C ALA A 55 36.67 33.34 -14.44
N ARG A 56 37.39 33.19 -15.57
CA ARG A 56 37.25 32.05 -16.48
C ARG A 56 37.63 30.73 -15.81
N LEU A 57 38.76 30.68 -15.11
CA LEU A 57 39.18 29.49 -14.36
C LEU A 57 38.13 29.07 -13.31
N ARG A 58 37.56 30.03 -12.58
CA ARG A 58 36.47 29.74 -11.62
C ARG A 58 35.21 29.25 -12.30
N ARG A 59 34.81 29.85 -13.43
CA ARG A 59 33.67 29.38 -14.22
C ARG A 59 33.89 27.94 -14.68
N ASP A 60 35.09 27.63 -15.17
CA ASP A 60 35.40 26.30 -15.69
C ASP A 60 35.43 25.25 -14.56
N ALA A 61 35.97 25.61 -13.39
CA ALA A 61 35.89 24.77 -12.19
C ALA A 61 34.44 24.52 -11.76
N LEU A 62 33.62 25.59 -11.67
CA LEU A 62 32.20 25.46 -11.33
C LEU A 62 31.42 24.65 -12.37
N ALA A 63 31.74 24.79 -13.66
CA ALA A 63 31.13 23.98 -14.72
C ALA A 63 31.48 22.50 -14.57
N SER A 64 32.74 22.18 -14.20
CA SER A 64 33.17 20.81 -13.90
C SER A 64 32.50 20.24 -12.64
N GLU A 65 32.31 21.06 -11.61
CA GLU A 65 31.58 20.64 -10.41
C GLU A 65 30.10 20.40 -10.72
N ALA A 66 29.47 21.28 -11.51
CA ALA A 66 28.09 21.13 -11.93
C ALA A 66 27.87 19.83 -12.72
N THR A 67 28.74 19.51 -13.68
CA THR A 67 28.65 18.23 -14.42
C THR A 67 28.86 17.02 -13.50
N THR A 68 29.78 17.12 -12.54
CA THR A 68 30.00 16.07 -11.54
C THR A 68 28.76 15.84 -10.69
N LEU A 69 28.14 16.91 -10.18
CA LEU A 69 26.91 16.84 -9.40
C LEU A 69 25.75 16.28 -10.23
N THR A 70 25.60 16.69 -11.49
CA THR A 70 24.59 16.12 -12.39
C THR A 70 24.75 14.61 -12.55
N ASN A 71 25.99 14.13 -12.72
CA ASN A 71 26.27 12.70 -12.82
C ASN A 71 25.94 11.96 -11.50
N GLN A 72 26.29 12.55 -10.35
CA GLN A 72 25.96 11.98 -9.04
C GLN A 72 24.45 11.93 -8.79
N ILE A 73 23.69 12.94 -9.21
CA ILE A 73 22.23 12.94 -9.12
C ILE A 73 21.66 11.80 -9.96
N ALA A 74 22.08 11.67 -11.22
CA ALA A 74 21.62 10.60 -12.09
C ALA A 74 21.94 9.21 -11.54
N GLU A 75 23.12 9.03 -10.92
CA GLU A 75 23.49 7.78 -10.26
C GLU A 75 22.58 7.48 -9.04
N ILE A 76 22.31 8.48 -8.20
CA ILE A 76 21.43 8.31 -7.03
C ILE A 76 19.99 8.01 -7.48
N GLU A 77 19.49 8.70 -8.50
CA GLU A 77 18.16 8.46 -9.05
C GLU A 77 18.04 7.04 -9.64
N ALA A 78 19.06 6.55 -10.33
CA ALA A 78 19.11 5.19 -10.82
C ALA A 78 19.07 4.17 -9.66
N ARG A 79 19.92 4.35 -8.64
CA ARG A 79 19.93 3.48 -7.44
C ARG A 79 18.60 3.52 -6.67
N LEU A 80 17.98 4.69 -6.58
CA LEU A 80 16.66 4.85 -5.95
C LEU A 80 15.59 4.08 -6.71
N SER A 81 15.58 4.18 -8.05
CA SER A 81 14.62 3.48 -8.89
C SER A 81 14.76 1.97 -8.76
N GLU A 82 15.99 1.46 -8.79
CA GLU A 82 16.30 0.04 -8.61
C GLU A 82 15.84 -0.44 -7.23
N GLU A 83 16.19 0.28 -6.16
CA GLU A 83 15.81 -0.11 -4.81
C GLU A 83 14.29 -0.07 -4.60
N LYS A 84 13.58 0.87 -5.25
CA LYS A 84 12.11 0.90 -5.24
C LYS A 84 11.54 -0.35 -5.90
N THR A 85 12.05 -0.75 -7.06
CA THR A 85 11.60 -1.99 -7.72
C THR A 85 11.92 -3.24 -6.91
N ARG A 86 13.06 -3.27 -6.20
CA ARG A 86 13.43 -4.37 -5.31
C ARG A 86 12.44 -4.49 -4.14
N ARG A 87 12.18 -3.38 -3.44
CA ARG A 87 11.23 -3.40 -2.30
C ARG A 87 9.83 -3.78 -2.72
N GLU A 88 9.39 -3.33 -3.89
CA GLU A 88 8.08 -3.71 -4.40
C GLU A 88 8.01 -5.20 -4.75
N ARG A 89 9.07 -5.78 -5.36
CA ARG A 89 9.16 -7.23 -5.55
C ARG A 89 9.10 -7.99 -4.22
N ASP A 90 9.88 -7.58 -3.23
CA ASP A 90 9.92 -8.24 -1.91
C ASP A 90 8.55 -8.17 -1.22
N ARG A 91 7.86 -7.03 -1.34
CA ARG A 91 6.48 -6.85 -0.84
C ARG A 91 5.52 -7.83 -1.52
N VAL A 92 5.48 -7.85 -2.84
CA VAL A 92 4.59 -8.72 -3.63
C VAL A 92 4.83 -10.19 -3.31
N LEU A 93 6.10 -10.61 -3.17
CA LEU A 93 6.46 -11.97 -2.75
C LEU A 93 5.91 -12.29 -1.35
N GLY A 94 6.02 -11.35 -0.42
CA GLY A 94 5.42 -11.48 0.91
C GLY A 94 3.90 -11.63 0.88
N GLU A 95 3.21 -10.87 0.03
CA GLU A 95 1.76 -10.96 -0.14
C GLU A 95 1.33 -12.31 -0.73
N ILE A 96 2.05 -12.81 -1.75
CA ILE A 96 1.79 -14.13 -2.36
C ILE A 96 1.97 -15.24 -1.33
N GLU A 97 3.05 -15.23 -0.55
CA GLU A 97 3.29 -16.24 0.48
C GLU A 97 2.26 -16.15 1.61
N ALA A 98 1.83 -14.93 1.99
CA ALA A 98 0.77 -14.73 2.97
C ALA A 98 -0.60 -15.26 2.50
N ILE A 99 -0.90 -15.18 1.20
CA ILE A 99 -2.11 -15.78 0.62
C ILE A 99 -1.99 -17.30 0.61
N ARG A 100 -0.85 -17.83 0.17
CA ARG A 100 -0.56 -19.27 0.10
C ARG A 100 -0.71 -19.94 1.46
N THR A 101 -0.12 -19.35 2.49
CA THR A 101 -0.20 -19.86 3.87
C THR A 101 -1.64 -19.87 4.39
N ARG A 102 -2.41 -18.80 4.14
CA ARG A 102 -3.84 -18.74 4.48
C ARG A 102 -4.67 -19.81 3.78
N ILE A 103 -4.43 -20.06 2.49
CA ILE A 103 -5.11 -21.13 1.74
C ILE A 103 -4.78 -22.51 2.33
N LYS A 104 -3.50 -22.80 2.57
CA LYS A 104 -3.08 -24.08 3.19
C LYS A 104 -3.70 -24.28 4.57
N GLN A 105 -3.77 -23.22 5.38
CA GLN A 105 -4.39 -23.28 6.70
C GLN A 105 -5.90 -23.52 6.60
N ALA A 106 -6.60 -22.82 5.72
CA ALA A 106 -8.03 -22.99 5.50
C ALA A 106 -8.36 -24.41 5.00
N ALA A 107 -7.58 -24.93 4.06
CA ALA A 107 -7.71 -26.29 3.55
C ALA A 107 -7.47 -27.34 4.65
N GLY A 108 -6.41 -27.16 5.44
CA GLY A 108 -6.12 -28.03 6.58
C GLY A 108 -7.21 -28.02 7.66
N ALA A 109 -7.92 -26.90 7.81
CA ALA A 109 -9.06 -26.80 8.73
C ALA A 109 -10.38 -27.36 8.14
N PHE A 110 -10.47 -27.52 6.82
CA PHE A 110 -11.68 -27.97 6.15
C PHE A 110 -11.91 -29.49 6.27
N ALA A 111 -10.87 -30.30 6.05
CA ALA A 111 -10.94 -31.76 6.15
C ALA A 111 -11.57 -32.28 7.48
N PRO A 112 -11.16 -31.82 8.68
CA PRO A 112 -11.76 -32.31 9.92
C PRO A 112 -13.24 -31.89 10.08
N VAL A 113 -13.65 -30.77 9.49
CA VAL A 113 -15.05 -30.32 9.51
C VAL A 113 -15.90 -31.23 8.63
N VAL A 114 -15.42 -31.56 7.42
CA VAL A 114 -16.08 -32.52 6.52
C VAL A 114 -16.21 -33.89 7.19
N ASP A 115 -15.13 -34.42 7.76
CA ASP A 115 -15.14 -35.70 8.45
C ASP A 115 -16.15 -35.73 9.61
N GLY A 116 -16.18 -34.67 10.42
CA GLY A 116 -17.13 -34.53 11.51
C GLY A 116 -18.59 -34.47 11.02
N LEU A 117 -18.83 -33.72 9.95
CA LEU A 117 -20.15 -33.59 9.33
C LEU A 117 -20.62 -34.92 8.73
N SER A 118 -19.75 -35.63 8.00
CA SER A 118 -20.06 -36.94 7.42
C SER A 118 -20.45 -37.96 8.50
N ARG A 119 -19.71 -38.02 9.62
CA ARG A 119 -20.06 -38.90 10.75
C ARG A 119 -21.40 -38.55 11.40
N ALA A 120 -21.70 -37.25 11.53
CA ALA A 120 -22.97 -36.78 12.06
C ALA A 120 -24.13 -37.15 11.12
N ILE A 121 -23.93 -37.01 9.82
CA ILE A 121 -24.91 -37.38 8.79
C ILE A 121 -25.12 -38.90 8.76
N GLU A 122 -24.06 -39.70 8.86
CA GLU A 122 -24.17 -41.17 8.95
C GLU A 122 -25.01 -41.58 10.17
N SER A 123 -24.79 -40.94 11.32
CA SER A 123 -25.58 -41.16 12.53
C SER A 123 -27.05 -40.78 12.34
N ALA A 124 -27.32 -39.64 11.69
CA ALA A 124 -28.67 -39.19 11.37
C ALA A 124 -29.36 -40.11 10.35
N SER A 125 -28.60 -40.72 9.44
CA SER A 125 -29.12 -41.59 8.38
C SER A 125 -29.77 -42.88 8.89
N ALA A 126 -29.46 -43.28 10.14
CA ALA A 126 -30.14 -44.37 10.82
C ALA A 126 -31.61 -44.05 11.14
N VAL A 127 -31.97 -42.75 11.24
CA VAL A 127 -33.31 -42.27 11.54
C VAL A 127 -33.98 -41.65 10.31
N VAL A 128 -33.20 -40.96 9.47
CA VAL A 128 -33.65 -40.27 8.24
C VAL A 128 -32.79 -40.72 7.05
N PRO A 129 -33.20 -41.76 6.30
CA PRO A 129 -32.41 -42.31 5.20
C PRO A 129 -32.01 -41.30 4.12
N GLU A 130 -32.84 -40.27 3.89
CA GLU A 130 -32.60 -39.17 2.95
C GLU A 130 -31.33 -38.37 3.30
N ALA A 131 -30.88 -38.40 4.56
CA ALA A 131 -29.63 -37.77 4.98
C ALA A 131 -28.40 -38.32 4.22
N ARG A 132 -28.48 -39.52 3.63
CA ARG A 132 -27.39 -40.07 2.79
C ARG A 132 -27.10 -39.23 1.56
N GLU A 133 -28.11 -38.57 0.99
CA GLU A 133 -27.92 -37.69 -0.16
C GLU A 133 -27.08 -36.46 0.22
N LEU A 134 -27.31 -35.93 1.42
CA LEU A 134 -26.49 -34.86 1.99
C LEU A 134 -25.04 -35.30 2.20
N ASN A 135 -24.80 -36.53 2.66
CA ASN A 135 -23.43 -37.04 2.79
C ASN A 135 -22.73 -37.12 1.44
N SER A 136 -23.40 -37.65 0.41
CA SER A 136 -22.88 -37.70 -0.95
C SER A 136 -22.54 -36.31 -1.49
N PHE A 137 -23.39 -35.32 -1.22
CA PHE A 137 -23.14 -33.93 -1.58
C PHE A 137 -21.91 -33.35 -0.84
N VAL A 138 -21.81 -33.54 0.47
CA VAL A 138 -20.68 -33.05 1.29
C VAL A 138 -19.36 -33.65 0.81
N VAL A 139 -19.33 -34.96 0.53
CA VAL A 139 -18.15 -35.63 -0.03
C VAL A 139 -17.81 -35.08 -1.42
N SER A 140 -18.81 -34.85 -2.28
CA SER A 140 -18.59 -34.24 -3.59
C SER A 140 -17.94 -32.85 -3.49
N VAL A 141 -18.46 -31.98 -2.61
CA VAL A 141 -17.88 -30.65 -2.37
C VAL A 141 -16.44 -30.75 -1.87
N ALA A 142 -16.17 -31.70 -0.97
CA ALA A 142 -14.81 -31.90 -0.47
C ALA A 142 -13.84 -32.32 -1.57
N THR A 143 -14.24 -33.26 -2.42
CA THR A 143 -13.41 -33.68 -3.57
C THR A 143 -13.20 -32.57 -4.58
N GLU A 144 -14.19 -31.69 -4.79
CA GLU A 144 -14.06 -30.54 -5.68
C GLU A 144 -13.05 -29.52 -5.12
N ILE A 145 -13.14 -29.20 -3.82
CA ILE A 145 -12.19 -28.31 -3.15
C ILE A 145 -10.77 -28.86 -3.23
N ASP A 146 -10.58 -30.16 -2.95
CA ASP A 146 -9.28 -30.81 -3.07
C ASP A 146 -8.74 -30.76 -4.52
N SER A 147 -9.61 -30.92 -5.52
CA SER A 147 -9.21 -30.87 -6.93
C SER A 147 -8.72 -29.48 -7.38
N VAL A 148 -9.20 -28.41 -6.74
CA VAL A 148 -8.83 -27.01 -7.08
C VAL A 148 -7.64 -26.51 -6.26
N LEU A 149 -7.39 -27.10 -5.08
CA LEU A 149 -6.35 -26.66 -4.16
C LEU A 149 -4.95 -26.72 -4.79
N ASP A 150 -4.57 -27.87 -5.33
CA ASP A 150 -3.23 -28.07 -5.90
C ASP A 150 -2.95 -27.16 -7.11
N PRO A 151 -3.86 -27.04 -8.10
CA PRO A 151 -3.71 -26.05 -9.18
C PRO A 151 -3.54 -24.61 -8.67
N LEU A 152 -4.32 -24.21 -7.66
CA LEU A 152 -4.27 -22.86 -7.10
C LEU A 152 -2.93 -22.58 -6.40
N LEU A 153 -2.44 -23.53 -5.60
CA LEU A 153 -1.14 -23.40 -4.93
C LEU A 153 0.01 -23.34 -5.94
N ARG A 154 -0.05 -24.14 -7.00
CA ARG A 154 0.94 -24.11 -8.08
C ARG A 154 0.93 -22.79 -8.85
N GLU A 155 -0.24 -22.22 -9.12
CA GLU A 155 -0.37 -20.90 -9.76
C GLU A 155 0.26 -19.80 -8.89
N LEU A 156 0.07 -19.85 -7.57
CA LEU A 156 0.74 -18.90 -6.65
C LEU A 156 2.26 -19.05 -6.68
N ASP A 157 2.77 -20.28 -6.73
CA ASP A 157 4.21 -20.54 -6.88
C ASP A 157 4.74 -19.97 -8.22
N GLN A 158 4.03 -20.21 -9.33
CA GLN A 158 4.40 -19.64 -10.64
C GLN A 158 4.41 -18.12 -10.65
N ARG A 159 3.45 -17.48 -9.97
CA ARG A 159 3.42 -16.02 -9.80
C ARG A 159 4.60 -15.53 -8.96
N ALA A 160 4.93 -16.22 -7.87
CA ALA A 160 6.11 -15.88 -7.07
C ALA A 160 7.39 -15.97 -7.91
N ASP A 161 7.52 -17.00 -8.73
CA ASP A 161 8.66 -17.18 -9.62
C ASP A 161 8.73 -16.09 -10.70
N ALA A 162 7.60 -15.72 -11.30
CA ALA A 162 7.53 -14.62 -12.28
C ALA A 162 7.90 -13.25 -11.66
N VAL A 163 7.49 -12.99 -10.42
CA VAL A 163 7.87 -11.78 -9.67
C VAL A 163 9.37 -11.78 -9.36
N ARG A 164 9.92 -12.93 -8.94
CA ARG A 164 11.36 -13.08 -8.69
C ARG A 164 12.19 -12.87 -9.95
N ALA A 165 11.69 -13.33 -11.10
CA ALA A 165 12.28 -13.12 -12.42
C ALA A 165 12.11 -11.69 -12.97
N GLY A 166 11.34 -10.83 -12.29
CA GLY A 166 11.04 -9.47 -12.77
C GLY A 166 10.14 -9.43 -14.01
N GLN A 167 9.43 -10.52 -14.30
CA GLN A 167 8.58 -10.68 -15.47
C GLN A 167 7.12 -10.32 -15.20
N ALA A 168 6.70 -10.31 -13.94
CA ALA A 168 5.33 -9.96 -13.54
C ALA A 168 5.16 -8.45 -13.32
N VAL A 169 4.03 -7.91 -13.76
CA VAL A 169 3.58 -6.56 -13.40
C VAL A 169 3.31 -6.53 -11.89
N LEU A 170 3.92 -5.59 -11.17
CA LEU A 170 3.86 -5.48 -9.71
C LEU A 170 2.53 -4.86 -9.19
N ASP A 171 1.49 -4.86 -10.01
CA ASP A 171 0.19 -4.29 -9.67
C ASP A 171 -0.63 -5.30 -8.87
N LEU A 172 -0.30 -5.43 -7.58
CA LEU A 172 -1.25 -5.94 -6.59
C LEU A 172 -1.92 -4.74 -5.92
N PRO A 173 -3.27 -4.73 -5.77
CA PRO A 173 -3.93 -3.71 -4.97
C PRO A 173 -3.35 -3.78 -3.56
N ARG A 174 -2.74 -2.67 -3.12
CA ARG A 174 -2.19 -2.55 -1.76
C ARG A 174 -3.25 -3.04 -0.78
N SER A 175 -2.96 -4.12 -0.06
CA SER A 175 -3.75 -4.44 1.13
C SER A 175 -3.71 -3.21 2.04
N GLY A 176 -4.87 -2.60 2.24
CA GLY A 176 -5.02 -1.29 2.88
C GLY A 176 -4.59 -1.36 4.34
N SER A 177 -3.36 -0.97 4.62
CA SER A 177 -2.88 -0.65 5.97
C SER A 177 -2.16 0.71 6.02
N GLU A 178 -2.36 1.56 5.01
CA GLU A 178 -1.95 2.96 5.08
C GLU A 178 -2.84 3.80 4.16
N ALA A 179 -4.05 4.09 4.65
CA ALA A 179 -4.87 5.17 4.12
C ALA A 179 -4.69 6.39 5.03
N PRO A 180 -4.49 7.60 4.45
CA PRO A 180 -4.65 8.86 5.17
C PRO A 180 -6.02 8.91 5.85
N ILE A 181 -6.03 9.41 7.08
CA ILE A 181 -7.19 9.58 7.96
C ILE A 181 -8.33 10.27 7.20
N VAL A 182 -9.33 9.48 6.79
CA VAL A 182 -10.67 9.95 6.34
C VAL A 182 -11.67 9.12 7.14
N PRO A 183 -12.71 9.74 7.75
CA PRO A 183 -13.60 9.05 8.67
C PRO A 183 -14.45 7.97 7.98
N PRO A 184 -14.89 6.92 8.71
CA PRO A 184 -15.45 5.71 8.12
C PRO A 184 -16.82 5.95 7.49
N ILE A 185 -17.00 5.51 6.25
CA ILE A 185 -18.31 5.31 5.65
C ILE A 185 -18.82 3.95 6.17
N GLU A 186 -19.92 3.97 6.92
CA GLU A 186 -20.62 2.76 7.39
C GLU A 186 -21.07 1.90 6.19
N PRO A 187 -20.75 0.60 6.15
CA PRO A 187 -21.30 -0.29 5.13
C PRO A 187 -22.79 -0.50 5.37
N SER A 188 -23.60 -0.27 4.33
CA SER A 188 -25.05 -0.40 4.40
C SER A 188 -25.47 -1.82 4.79
N LYS A 189 -26.33 -1.87 5.82
CA LYS A 189 -26.88 -3.06 6.47
C LYS A 189 -27.63 -3.99 5.51
N ASP A 190 -28.04 -3.49 4.34
CA ASP A 190 -28.86 -4.20 3.36
C ASP A 190 -28.09 -5.26 2.53
N SER A 191 -26.76 -5.19 2.50
CA SER A 191 -25.94 -6.14 1.72
C SER A 191 -25.75 -7.49 2.43
N ILE A 192 -25.76 -7.48 3.77
CA ILE A 192 -25.54 -8.67 4.60
C ILE A 192 -26.79 -9.55 4.61
N ASP A 193 -27.99 -8.94 4.61
CA ASP A 193 -29.26 -9.67 4.64
C ASP A 193 -29.53 -10.47 3.36
N ARG A 194 -28.95 -10.07 2.22
CA ARG A 194 -29.06 -10.85 0.97
C ARG A 194 -28.13 -12.07 0.92
N LEU A 195 -27.02 -12.03 1.65
CA LEU A 195 -26.04 -13.11 1.71
C LEU A 195 -26.41 -14.21 2.72
N LEU A 196 -27.34 -13.92 3.63
CA LEU A 196 -27.87 -14.86 4.63
C LEU A 196 -29.18 -15.55 4.20
N ARG A 197 -29.58 -15.41 2.93
CA ARG A 197 -30.81 -16.04 2.43
C ARG A 197 -30.58 -17.54 2.26
N PHE A 198 -31.16 -18.33 3.17
CA PHE A 198 -31.15 -19.78 3.08
C PHE A 198 -31.80 -20.28 1.77
N PRO A 199 -31.37 -21.45 1.24
CA PRO A 199 -32.02 -22.11 0.11
C PRO A 199 -33.53 -22.32 0.35
N ALA A 200 -34.32 -22.29 -0.73
CA ALA A 200 -35.78 -22.33 -0.68
C ALA A 200 -36.38 -23.54 0.07
N TRP A 201 -35.65 -24.66 0.18
CA TRP A 201 -36.08 -25.86 0.89
C TRP A 201 -35.95 -25.77 2.42
N LEU A 202 -35.26 -24.76 2.96
CA LEU A 202 -35.15 -24.47 4.40
C LEU A 202 -36.12 -23.38 4.88
N SER A 203 -36.77 -22.68 3.95
CA SER A 203 -37.82 -21.72 4.29
C SER A 203 -39.10 -22.48 4.59
N ARG A 204 -39.33 -22.81 5.87
CA ARG A 204 -40.62 -23.33 6.33
C ARG A 204 -41.66 -22.22 6.18
N ASP A 205 -42.41 -22.26 5.09
CA ASP A 205 -43.62 -21.46 4.93
C ASP A 205 -44.51 -21.73 6.15
N LYS A 206 -44.66 -20.72 7.00
CA LYS A 206 -45.74 -20.72 7.99
C LYS A 206 -47.01 -20.42 7.22
N GLU A 207 -47.74 -21.48 6.85
CA GLU A 207 -49.16 -21.37 6.57
C GLU A 207 -49.85 -20.75 7.80
N PRO A 208 -50.62 -19.66 7.66
CA PRO A 208 -51.66 -19.36 8.62
C PRO A 208 -52.84 -20.29 8.32
N GLU A 209 -52.95 -21.38 9.08
CA GLU A 209 -54.21 -22.14 9.16
C GLU A 209 -55.34 -21.19 9.59
N LYS A 210 -56.25 -20.96 8.66
CA LYS A 210 -57.61 -20.45 8.89
C LYS A 210 -58.41 -21.54 9.60
N LYS A 211 -59.16 -21.16 10.64
CA LYS A 211 -60.56 -21.54 10.98
C LYS A 211 -60.84 -21.07 12.42
N GLU A 212 -61.97 -20.52 12.83
CA GLU A 212 -63.30 -20.25 12.26
C GLU A 212 -64.01 -19.25 13.22
N PRO A 213 -65.22 -18.71 12.90
CA PRO A 213 -65.77 -17.53 13.55
C PRO A 213 -66.39 -17.81 14.92
N ALA A 214 -66.27 -16.84 15.82
CA ALA A 214 -66.96 -16.81 17.09
C ALA A 214 -68.45 -16.52 16.90
N GLU A 215 -69.30 -17.50 17.16
CA GLU A 215 -70.70 -17.28 17.51
C GLU A 215 -70.79 -16.64 18.90
N THR A 216 -71.67 -15.64 19.03
CA THR A 216 -72.05 -15.00 20.29
C THR A 216 -73.58 -15.07 20.45
N PRO A 217 -74.17 -14.70 21.60
CA PRO A 217 -74.59 -15.63 22.65
C PRO A 217 -76.13 -15.74 22.72
N ARG A 218 -76.65 -16.82 23.32
CA ARG A 218 -78.05 -16.86 23.77
C ARG A 218 -78.13 -16.85 25.28
N SER A 219 -78.79 -15.82 25.78
CA SER A 219 -79.17 -15.55 27.16
C SER A 219 -79.97 -16.68 27.81
N THR A 220 -79.70 -16.86 29.10
CA THR A 220 -80.56 -17.51 30.10
C THR A 220 -81.74 -16.60 30.46
N ALA A 221 -82.98 -17.10 30.41
CA ALA A 221 -84.09 -16.61 31.23
C ALA A 221 -85.28 -17.59 31.21
N ALA A 222 -85.74 -17.91 32.43
CA ALA A 222 -87.00 -18.53 32.86
C ALA A 222 -87.24 -20.01 32.52
#